data_AF-A0A3D8RCE1-F1
#
_entry.id   AF-A0A3D8RCE1-F1
#
_cell.length_a   1.000
_cell.length_b   1.000
_cell.length_c   1.000
_cell.angle_alpha   90.00
_cell.angle_beta   90.00
_cell.angle_gamma   90.00
#
_symmetry.space_group_name_H-M   'P 1'
#
loop_
_entity.id
_entity.type
_entity.pdbx_description
1 polymer ?
#
loop_
_entity_poly.entity_id
_entity_poly.type
_entity_poly.pdbx_seq_one_letter_code
_entity_poly.pdbx_strand_id
1 'polypeptide(L)'
;MKTAAVFAALAATVGALATRTESLSPRQATTGDLPIVTVRGNAFFAGQERFYIRGVAYQPGGAADAADPLVDIPSLTRDVANFKRLGINTIRVYTVDNSANHDEGMKLLADAGIYLALDANTPAFSLNRADNASLYLSYNEKYLQSLFATIDSFQGYSNLLLMINGNEVINERNNTIAAPYIKAVARDMKNYIANRGYRPIPVGYAAADVAENIVPQLEYFDCGPDGVRGDFFALNDYSWCDPSSFTVSGWDQKVKRYSNYGAPIFMAEFGCITNTREWGEIAALYSSNMTSVYSGGLAYEYSVEANGYGLVDNVNGVSTPNADFERLLAAYEATPNPSGGGGYTENTSASACPAASDDWQVETLLLPSMPSGAETFMENGAGPGPGLGDVTPSQYGGETYSESQIEMDGALPTGTVSSGRTGGSTSGSSSSSSSSAAGSAAAGRLAPDVVFLLPITIALIGVLAGMGLIF
;
A
#
# COMPACT_ATOMS: atom_id res chain seq x y z
N MET A 1 75.74 34.58 -24.73
CA MET A 1 75.46 33.32 -24.00
C MET A 1 74.54 33.64 -22.82
N LYS A 2 73.40 32.91 -22.74
CA LYS A 2 72.45 32.77 -21.60
C LYS A 2 71.59 34.00 -21.27
N THR A 3 70.33 34.16 -21.72
CA THR A 3 69.04 33.52 -21.36
C THR A 3 68.68 33.47 -19.87
N ALA A 4 67.66 34.25 -19.46
CA ALA A 4 66.58 33.91 -18.52
C ALA A 4 65.62 35.13 -18.44
N ALA A 5 64.47 35.12 -19.09
CA ALA A 5 63.20 34.54 -18.64
C ALA A 5 62.59 35.29 -17.44
N VAL A 6 61.73 36.28 -17.74
CA VAL A 6 60.85 36.97 -16.79
C VAL A 6 59.61 36.10 -16.58
N PHE A 7 59.41 35.64 -15.35
CA PHE A 7 58.21 34.92 -14.93
C PHE A 7 57.03 35.89 -14.80
N ALA A 8 55.98 35.65 -15.58
CA ALA A 8 54.67 36.30 -15.43
C ALA A 8 53.90 35.61 -14.30
N ALA A 9 53.43 36.40 -13.33
CA ALA A 9 52.51 35.96 -12.29
C ALA A 9 51.11 35.80 -12.88
N LEU A 10 50.63 34.55 -12.97
CA LEU A 10 49.26 34.24 -13.36
C LEU A 10 48.39 34.27 -12.09
N ALA A 11 47.60 35.33 -11.92
CA ALA A 11 46.56 35.39 -10.89
C ALA A 11 45.38 34.49 -11.32
N ALA A 12 45.23 33.35 -10.66
CA ALA A 12 44.07 32.47 -10.85
C ALA A 12 42.87 33.06 -10.10
N THR A 13 41.95 33.69 -10.81
CA THR A 13 40.61 34.02 -10.30
C THR A 13 39.81 32.71 -10.19
N VAL A 14 39.69 32.18 -8.97
CA VAL A 14 38.74 31.10 -8.65
C VAL A 14 37.34 31.70 -8.70
N GLY A 15 36.71 31.66 -9.87
CA GLY A 15 35.28 31.90 -10.00
C GLY A 15 34.54 30.75 -9.34
N ALA A 16 33.88 31.02 -8.22
CA ALA A 16 32.93 30.09 -7.62
C ALA A 16 31.80 29.86 -8.64
N LEU A 17 31.81 28.72 -9.34
CA LEU A 17 30.62 28.22 -10.01
C LEU A 17 29.63 27.83 -8.92
N ALA A 18 28.75 28.75 -8.55
CA ALA A 18 27.52 28.42 -7.87
C ALA A 18 26.75 27.48 -8.80
N THR A 19 26.76 26.19 -8.48
CA THR A 19 25.83 25.23 -9.06
C THR A 19 24.44 25.72 -8.69
N ARG A 20 23.71 26.25 -9.68
CA ARG A 20 22.28 26.51 -9.52
C ARG A 20 21.63 25.17 -9.18
N THR A 21 21.21 25.01 -7.93
CA THR A 21 20.08 24.13 -7.62
C THR A 21 18.89 24.73 -8.34
N GLU A 22 18.59 24.22 -9.54
CA GLU A 22 17.29 24.49 -10.14
C GLU A 22 16.24 23.89 -9.22
N SER A 23 15.37 24.74 -8.66
CA SER A 23 14.16 24.24 -8.01
C SER A 23 13.41 23.43 -9.05
N LEU A 24 13.11 22.17 -8.74
CA LEU A 24 12.20 21.37 -9.55
C LEU A 24 10.87 22.15 -9.68
N SER A 25 10.71 22.82 -10.81
CA SER A 25 9.45 23.48 -11.14
C SER A 25 8.42 22.37 -11.33
N PRO A 26 7.21 22.46 -10.75
CA PRO A 26 6.14 21.52 -11.05
C PRO A 26 5.98 21.45 -12.56
N ARG A 27 6.08 20.25 -13.13
CA ARG A 27 5.80 20.01 -14.55
C ARG A 27 4.36 20.47 -14.76
N GLN A 28 4.21 21.58 -15.48
CA GLN A 28 2.92 22.18 -15.76
C GLN A 28 2.07 21.13 -16.47
N ALA A 29 0.98 20.71 -15.81
CA ALA A 29 0.06 19.70 -16.33
C ALA A 29 -0.35 20.07 -17.76
N THR A 30 -0.18 19.15 -18.70
CA THR A 30 -0.84 19.23 -20.00
C THR A 30 -2.35 19.18 -19.78
N THR A 31 -3.13 19.85 -20.62
CA THR A 31 -4.60 19.85 -20.50
C THR A 31 -5.12 18.40 -20.43
N GLY A 32 -5.67 17.99 -19.28
CA GLY A 32 -6.11 16.62 -19.01
C GLY A 32 -5.33 15.88 -17.90
N ASP A 33 -4.22 16.42 -17.40
CA ASP A 33 -3.46 15.83 -16.30
C ASP A 33 -3.80 16.47 -14.94
N LEU A 34 -4.04 15.63 -13.93
CA LEU A 34 -4.19 16.08 -12.54
C LEU A 34 -2.80 16.23 -11.89
N PRO A 35 -2.63 17.12 -10.88
CA PRO A 35 -1.37 17.19 -10.15
C PRO A 35 -1.03 15.82 -9.55
N ILE A 36 0.19 15.33 -9.80
CA ILE A 36 0.66 14.08 -9.19
C ILE A 36 0.63 14.24 -7.67
N VAL A 37 -0.04 13.31 -7.00
CA VAL A 37 -0.07 13.25 -5.54
C VAL A 37 1.20 12.56 -5.05
N THR A 38 1.82 13.14 -4.01
CA THR A 38 3.06 12.66 -3.40
C THR A 38 2.91 12.54 -1.89
N VAL A 39 3.81 11.78 -1.26
CA VAL A 39 3.87 11.64 0.20
C VAL A 39 4.83 12.67 0.79
N ARG A 40 4.42 13.37 1.84
CA ARG A 40 5.27 14.23 2.68
C ARG A 40 4.94 14.00 4.14
N GLY A 41 5.92 13.52 4.90
CA GLY A 41 5.69 13.08 6.28
C GLY A 41 4.57 12.04 6.34
N ASN A 42 3.59 12.23 7.22
CA ASN A 42 2.44 11.33 7.35
C ASN A 42 1.22 11.72 6.48
N ALA A 43 1.43 12.39 5.34
CA ALA A 43 0.36 12.99 4.56
C ALA A 43 0.57 12.97 3.03
N PHE A 44 -0.54 12.92 2.28
CA PHE A 44 -0.57 13.10 0.83
C PHE A 44 -0.71 14.57 0.43
N PHE A 45 -0.07 14.96 -0.67
CA PHE A 45 -0.10 16.31 -1.23
C PHE A 45 -0.20 16.31 -2.75
N ALA A 46 -1.13 17.12 -3.26
CA ALA A 46 -1.22 17.48 -4.68
C ALA A 46 -0.48 18.82 -4.88
N GLY A 47 0.80 18.74 -5.26
CA GLY A 47 1.69 19.91 -5.24
C GLY A 47 1.92 20.40 -3.81
N GLN A 48 1.47 21.62 -3.48
CA GLN A 48 1.59 22.18 -2.12
C GLN A 48 0.34 21.98 -1.27
N GLU A 49 -0.77 21.57 -1.88
CA GLU A 49 -2.06 21.42 -1.21
C GLU A 49 -2.19 20.04 -0.58
N ARG A 50 -2.68 19.99 0.66
CA ARG A 50 -2.98 18.74 1.36
C ARG A 50 -4.06 17.99 0.58
N PHE A 51 -3.75 16.76 0.19
CA PHE A 51 -4.70 15.88 -0.48
C PHE A 51 -5.40 15.00 0.55
N TYR A 52 -6.72 15.16 0.66
CA TYR A 52 -7.58 14.26 1.42
C TYR A 52 -8.33 13.36 0.44
N ILE A 53 -8.23 12.05 0.65
CA ILE A 53 -8.99 11.06 -0.08
C ILE A 53 -10.46 11.23 0.32
N ARG A 54 -11.30 11.49 -0.67
CA ARG A 54 -12.76 11.47 -0.54
C ARG A 54 -13.29 10.63 -1.67
N GLY A 55 -13.75 9.44 -1.34
CA GLY A 55 -13.97 8.45 -2.39
C GLY A 55 -15.01 7.41 -2.10
N VAL A 56 -15.07 6.47 -3.05
CA VAL A 56 -15.90 5.27 -3.00
C VAL A 56 -15.11 4.10 -3.58
N ALA A 57 -15.32 2.90 -3.04
CA ALA A 57 -14.91 1.66 -3.68
C ALA A 57 -15.74 1.44 -4.97
N TYR A 58 -15.09 1.22 -6.11
CA TYR A 58 -15.73 1.10 -7.42
C TYR A 58 -15.23 -0.15 -8.14
N GLN A 59 -16.02 -1.22 -8.03
CA GLN A 59 -15.80 -2.49 -8.72
C GLN A 59 -17.16 -3.14 -9.01
N PRO A 60 -17.92 -2.65 -10.01
CA PRO A 60 -19.18 -3.27 -10.41
C PRO A 60 -19.03 -4.78 -10.65
N GLY A 61 -19.94 -5.59 -10.09
CA GLY A 61 -19.81 -7.06 -10.02
C GLY A 61 -19.12 -7.56 -8.73
N GLY A 62 -18.59 -6.63 -7.92
CA GLY A 62 -17.84 -6.91 -6.71
C GLY A 62 -16.40 -7.35 -7.00
N ALA A 63 -15.56 -7.40 -5.96
CA ALA A 63 -14.17 -7.85 -6.07
C ALA A 63 -14.03 -9.32 -6.50
N ALA A 64 -15.10 -10.12 -6.38
CA ALA A 64 -15.14 -11.53 -6.79
C ALA A 64 -15.37 -11.70 -8.31
N ASP A 65 -15.98 -10.72 -8.98
CA ASP A 65 -16.05 -10.70 -10.44
C ASP A 65 -14.79 -10.00 -10.95
N ALA A 66 -13.86 -10.79 -11.52
CA ALA A 66 -12.59 -10.30 -12.04
C ALA A 66 -12.78 -9.56 -13.37
N ALA A 67 -13.56 -8.49 -13.35
CA ALA A 67 -13.81 -7.59 -14.48
C ALA A 67 -13.05 -6.28 -14.28
N ASP A 68 -12.60 -5.67 -15.37
CA ASP A 68 -11.94 -4.36 -15.32
C ASP A 68 -12.96 -3.25 -15.64
N PRO A 69 -13.36 -2.43 -14.65
CA PRO A 69 -14.35 -1.39 -14.87
C PRO A 69 -13.79 -0.13 -15.55
N LEU A 70 -12.47 -0.05 -15.72
CA LEU A 70 -11.81 1.09 -16.36
C LEU A 70 -11.79 0.98 -17.89
N VAL A 71 -12.03 -0.22 -18.43
CA VAL A 71 -12.11 -0.46 -19.89
C VAL A 71 -13.54 -0.62 -20.40
N ASP A 72 -14.53 -0.75 -19.51
CA ASP A 72 -15.96 -0.60 -19.85
C ASP A 72 -16.32 0.90 -19.92
N ILE A 73 -15.91 1.54 -21.00
CA ILE A 73 -16.07 2.98 -21.22
C ILE A 73 -17.54 3.46 -21.12
N PRO A 74 -18.55 2.76 -21.68
CA PRO A 74 -19.94 3.15 -21.51
C PRO A 74 -20.39 3.18 -20.03
N SER A 75 -20.09 2.13 -19.26
CA SER A 75 -20.46 2.06 -17.83
C SER A 75 -19.69 3.11 -17.02
N LEU A 76 -18.38 3.23 -17.23
CA LEU A 76 -17.54 4.21 -16.55
C LEU A 76 -18.02 5.65 -16.83
N THR A 77 -18.34 5.99 -18.08
CA THR A 77 -18.84 7.32 -18.46
C THR A 77 -20.12 7.67 -17.73
N ARG A 78 -21.05 6.71 -17.63
CA ARG A 78 -22.31 6.86 -16.88
C ARG A 78 -22.02 7.08 -15.39
N ASP A 79 -21.14 6.29 -14.82
CA ASP A 79 -20.90 6.27 -13.38
C ASP A 79 -20.05 7.46 -12.90
N VAL A 80 -19.20 8.02 -13.76
CA VAL A 80 -18.48 9.29 -13.54
C VAL A 80 -19.43 10.46 -13.28
N ALA A 81 -20.63 10.47 -13.86
CA ALA A 81 -21.63 11.49 -13.55
C ALA A 81 -22.06 11.45 -12.08
N ASN A 82 -22.19 10.24 -11.50
CA ASN A 82 -22.50 10.06 -10.09
C ASN A 82 -21.29 10.40 -9.20
N PHE A 83 -20.06 10.12 -9.63
CA PHE A 83 -18.85 10.55 -8.90
C PHE A 83 -18.78 12.07 -8.77
N LYS A 84 -19.04 12.79 -9.87
CA LYS A 84 -19.12 14.26 -9.87
C LYS A 84 -20.24 14.76 -8.96
N ARG A 85 -21.40 14.07 -8.97
CA ARG A 85 -22.53 14.41 -8.10
C ARG A 85 -22.17 14.25 -6.62
N LEU A 86 -21.50 13.17 -6.23
CA LEU A 86 -21.01 12.97 -4.85
C LEU A 86 -19.92 13.95 -4.42
N GLY A 87 -19.28 14.65 -5.36
CA GLY A 87 -18.13 15.51 -5.07
C GLY A 87 -16.90 14.75 -4.58
N ILE A 88 -16.77 13.47 -4.94
CA ILE A 88 -15.60 12.65 -4.63
C ILE A 88 -14.43 13.02 -5.55
N ASN A 89 -13.21 12.71 -5.10
CA ASN A 89 -11.97 12.91 -5.85
C ASN A 89 -11.19 11.61 -6.08
N THR A 90 -11.61 10.50 -5.50
CA THR A 90 -10.86 9.23 -5.56
C THR A 90 -11.83 8.06 -5.71
N ILE A 91 -11.48 7.08 -6.53
CA ILE A 91 -12.09 5.75 -6.51
C ILE A 91 -11.03 4.70 -6.17
N ARG A 92 -11.46 3.61 -5.52
CA ARG A 92 -10.64 2.40 -5.35
C ARG A 92 -11.13 1.32 -6.30
N VAL A 93 -10.23 0.75 -7.10
CA VAL A 93 -10.50 -0.39 -7.98
C VAL A 93 -9.64 -1.56 -7.51
N TYR A 94 -10.24 -2.73 -7.38
CA TYR A 94 -9.61 -3.93 -6.80
C TYR A 94 -8.96 -4.82 -7.86
N THR A 95 -9.49 -4.79 -9.09
CA THR A 95 -9.03 -5.65 -10.18
C THR A 95 -9.03 -4.88 -11.50
N VAL A 96 -7.91 -4.96 -12.24
CA VAL A 96 -7.76 -4.43 -13.61
C VAL A 96 -7.09 -5.47 -14.50
N ASP A 97 -7.35 -5.38 -15.81
CA ASP A 97 -6.71 -6.20 -16.82
C ASP A 97 -5.43 -5.51 -17.28
N ASN A 98 -4.29 -5.93 -16.74
CA ASN A 98 -2.98 -5.37 -17.06
C ASN A 98 -2.49 -5.68 -18.50
N SER A 99 -3.26 -6.38 -19.33
CA SER A 99 -3.03 -6.55 -20.76
C SER A 99 -3.84 -5.58 -21.63
N ALA A 100 -4.84 -4.89 -21.06
CA ALA A 100 -5.68 -3.93 -21.75
C ALA A 100 -5.07 -2.51 -21.80
N ASN A 101 -5.67 -1.63 -22.61
CA ASN A 101 -5.32 -0.21 -22.66
C ASN A 101 -6.33 0.59 -21.81
N HIS A 102 -5.82 1.38 -20.86
CA HIS A 102 -6.64 2.18 -19.94
C HIS A 102 -6.67 3.68 -20.25
N ASP A 103 -6.15 4.11 -21.40
CA ASP A 103 -5.98 5.53 -21.72
C ASP A 103 -7.31 6.30 -21.69
N GLU A 104 -8.36 5.74 -22.30
CA GLU A 104 -9.67 6.38 -22.35
C GLU A 104 -10.32 6.43 -20.96
N GLY A 105 -10.28 5.34 -20.20
CA GLY A 105 -10.84 5.27 -18.86
C GLY A 105 -10.13 6.20 -17.87
N MET A 106 -8.81 6.16 -17.85
CA MET A 106 -8.00 7.03 -16.99
C MET A 106 -8.16 8.51 -17.36
N LYS A 107 -8.31 8.82 -18.65
CA LYS A 107 -8.63 10.17 -19.11
C LYS A 107 -10.01 10.62 -18.65
N LEU A 108 -11.03 9.77 -18.72
CA LEU A 108 -12.38 10.10 -18.23
C LEU A 108 -12.37 10.44 -16.74
N LEU A 109 -11.61 9.68 -15.94
CA LEU A 109 -11.41 9.97 -14.52
C LEU A 109 -10.67 11.30 -14.32
N ALA A 110 -9.57 11.53 -15.04
CA ALA A 110 -8.77 12.75 -14.92
C ALA A 110 -9.57 14.01 -15.31
N ASP A 111 -10.33 13.96 -16.41
CA ASP A 111 -11.24 15.04 -16.84
C ASP A 111 -12.37 15.30 -15.82
N ALA A 112 -12.64 14.33 -14.95
CA ALA A 112 -13.59 14.45 -13.85
C ALA A 112 -12.95 14.88 -12.52
N GLY A 113 -11.64 15.04 -12.45
CA GLY A 113 -10.94 15.33 -11.18
C GLY A 113 -10.80 14.12 -10.27
N ILE A 114 -10.94 12.91 -10.81
CA ILE A 114 -10.91 11.65 -10.06
C ILE A 114 -9.53 10.98 -10.19
N TYR A 115 -8.99 10.63 -9.04
CA TYR A 115 -7.80 9.82 -8.87
C TYR A 115 -8.16 8.34 -8.66
N LEU A 116 -7.23 7.46 -9.00
CA LEU A 116 -7.33 6.02 -8.84
C LEU A 116 -6.43 5.53 -7.72
N ALA A 117 -7.01 4.94 -6.67
CA ALA A 117 -6.33 4.02 -5.78
C ALA A 117 -6.48 2.59 -6.34
N LEU A 118 -5.38 1.93 -6.68
CA LEU A 118 -5.43 0.67 -7.41
C LEU A 118 -4.82 -0.47 -6.60
N ASP A 119 -5.58 -1.54 -6.36
CA ASP A 119 -4.99 -2.80 -5.95
C ASP A 119 -4.21 -3.39 -7.13
N ALA A 120 -2.92 -3.68 -6.91
CA ALA A 120 -2.06 -4.23 -7.96
C ALA A 120 -2.32 -5.73 -8.22
N ASN A 121 -2.97 -6.38 -7.26
CA ASN A 121 -3.29 -7.80 -7.23
C ASN A 121 -4.51 -8.11 -8.09
N THR A 122 -4.68 -9.39 -8.42
CA THR A 122 -5.95 -9.91 -8.95
C THR A 122 -6.31 -11.21 -8.21
N PRO A 123 -7.54 -11.72 -8.37
CA PRO A 123 -7.92 -13.01 -7.80
C PRO A 123 -7.00 -14.16 -8.23
N ALA A 124 -6.40 -14.12 -9.42
CA ALA A 124 -5.45 -15.14 -9.89
C ALA A 124 -4.00 -14.88 -9.46
N PHE A 125 -3.64 -13.62 -9.21
CA PHE A 125 -2.27 -13.18 -8.92
C PHE A 125 -2.23 -12.42 -7.58
N SER A 126 -2.12 -13.16 -6.49
CA SER A 126 -2.06 -12.65 -5.12
C SER A 126 -1.37 -13.64 -4.17
N LEU A 127 -1.06 -13.18 -2.95
CA LEU A 127 -0.58 -14.05 -1.87
C LEU A 127 -1.69 -14.96 -1.35
N ASN A 128 -1.36 -16.25 -1.20
CA ASN A 128 -2.24 -17.23 -0.58
C ASN A 128 -1.97 -17.30 0.93
N ARG A 129 -2.90 -16.79 1.71
CA ARG A 129 -2.81 -16.63 3.18
C ARG A 129 -3.08 -17.90 3.99
N ALA A 130 -3.35 -19.04 3.35
CA ALA A 130 -3.87 -20.24 4.03
C ALA A 130 -2.92 -20.80 5.10
N ASP A 131 -1.62 -20.86 4.80
CA ASP A 131 -0.58 -21.32 5.71
C ASP A 131 0.80 -20.86 5.21
N ASN A 132 1.86 -21.19 5.97
CA ASN A 132 3.23 -20.82 5.61
C ASN A 132 3.69 -21.44 4.29
N ALA A 133 3.26 -22.67 3.98
CA ALA A 133 3.62 -23.33 2.73
C ALA A 133 2.98 -22.61 1.53
N SER A 134 1.72 -22.21 1.65
CA SER A 134 0.97 -21.50 0.62
C SER A 134 1.49 -20.08 0.41
N LEU A 135 1.86 -19.37 1.48
CA LEU A 135 2.53 -18.07 1.40
C LEU A 135 3.86 -18.18 0.66
N TYR A 136 4.63 -19.19 1.05
CA TYR A 136 5.88 -19.51 0.38
C TYR A 136 5.64 -19.80 -1.11
N LEU A 137 4.68 -20.66 -1.47
CA LEU A 137 4.37 -21.01 -2.87
C LEU A 137 3.86 -19.85 -3.73
N SER A 138 3.07 -18.95 -3.14
CA SER A 138 2.37 -17.88 -3.86
C SER A 138 3.22 -16.64 -4.11
N TYR A 139 4.25 -16.40 -3.29
CA TYR A 139 5.23 -15.34 -3.55
C TYR A 139 6.26 -15.82 -4.58
N ASN A 140 5.92 -15.77 -5.86
CA ASN A 140 6.73 -16.32 -6.95
C ASN A 140 6.89 -15.35 -8.13
N GLU A 141 7.71 -15.76 -9.12
CA GLU A 141 8.03 -14.95 -10.30
C GLU A 141 6.80 -14.54 -11.13
N LYS A 142 5.80 -15.41 -11.26
CA LYS A 142 4.58 -15.12 -12.04
C LYS A 142 3.72 -14.07 -11.35
N TYR A 143 3.63 -14.16 -10.03
CA TYR A 143 2.94 -13.14 -9.22
C TYR A 143 3.61 -11.78 -9.37
N LEU A 144 4.94 -11.70 -9.14
CA LEU A 144 5.67 -10.44 -9.27
C LEU A 144 5.63 -9.88 -10.69
N GLN A 145 5.72 -10.73 -11.71
CA GLN A 145 5.57 -10.31 -13.11
C GLN A 145 4.22 -9.62 -13.35
N SER A 146 3.13 -10.19 -12.84
CA SER A 146 1.80 -9.58 -12.97
C SER A 146 1.73 -8.21 -12.29
N LEU A 147 2.26 -8.08 -11.07
CA LEU A 147 2.30 -6.79 -10.36
C LEU A 147 3.12 -5.74 -11.12
N PHE A 148 4.29 -6.14 -11.64
CA PHE A 148 5.18 -5.26 -12.40
C PHE A 148 4.57 -4.86 -13.75
N ALA A 149 3.81 -5.75 -14.40
CA ALA A 149 3.05 -5.43 -15.60
C ALA A 149 1.94 -4.41 -15.29
N THR A 150 1.25 -4.54 -14.16
CA THR A 150 0.27 -3.54 -13.71
C THR A 150 0.95 -2.18 -13.47
N ILE A 151 2.14 -2.14 -12.87
CA ILE A 151 2.93 -0.90 -12.72
C ILE A 151 3.26 -0.30 -14.10
N ASP A 152 3.75 -1.11 -15.05
CA ASP A 152 4.10 -0.66 -16.40
C ASP A 152 2.89 -0.03 -17.12
N SER A 153 1.72 -0.65 -17.00
CA SER A 153 0.49 -0.18 -17.65
C SER A 153 -0.05 1.13 -17.05
N PHE A 154 0.17 1.40 -15.76
CA PHE A 154 -0.45 2.54 -15.09
C PHE A 154 0.49 3.70 -14.71
N GLN A 155 1.82 3.51 -14.73
CA GLN A 155 2.76 4.51 -14.21
C GLN A 155 2.68 5.88 -14.89
N GLY A 156 2.28 5.90 -16.16
CA GLY A 156 2.18 7.10 -16.97
C GLY A 156 1.00 8.02 -16.60
N TYR A 157 -0.03 7.51 -15.90
CA TYR A 157 -1.21 8.28 -15.57
C TYR A 157 -0.96 9.16 -14.33
N SER A 158 -1.15 10.47 -14.51
CA SER A 158 -0.95 11.48 -13.45
C SER A 158 -1.95 11.34 -12.30
N ASN A 159 -3.14 10.82 -12.60
CA ASN A 159 -4.22 10.56 -11.64
C ASN A 159 -4.21 9.15 -11.03
N LEU A 160 -3.20 8.30 -11.29
CA LEU A 160 -2.95 7.15 -10.42
C LEU A 160 -2.41 7.66 -9.08
N LEU A 161 -3.22 7.57 -8.02
CA LEU A 161 -2.88 8.07 -6.69
C LEU A 161 -1.81 7.22 -6.03
N LEU A 162 -2.06 5.91 -5.97
CA LEU A 162 -1.29 4.94 -5.21
C LEU A 162 -1.57 3.52 -5.70
N MET A 163 -0.71 2.58 -5.30
CA MET A 163 -0.92 1.16 -5.52
C MET A 163 -0.96 0.37 -4.21
N ILE A 164 -1.96 -0.47 -4.06
CA ILE A 164 -2.15 -1.36 -2.91
C ILE A 164 -1.50 -2.70 -3.24
N ASN A 165 -0.48 -3.07 -2.46
CA ASN A 165 0.34 -4.27 -2.70
C ASN A 165 -0.30 -5.56 -2.16
N GLY A 166 -1.32 -5.44 -1.31
CA GLY A 166 -2.11 -6.54 -0.78
C GLY A 166 -3.34 -6.01 -0.05
N ASN A 167 -4.43 -6.78 -0.08
CA ASN A 167 -5.68 -6.44 0.59
C ASN A 167 -6.07 -7.55 1.57
N GLU A 168 -6.12 -7.21 2.85
CA GLU A 168 -6.54 -8.09 3.96
C GLU A 168 -5.88 -9.47 3.95
N VAL A 169 -4.68 -9.62 3.37
CA VAL A 169 -3.93 -10.88 3.42
C VAL A 169 -3.78 -11.38 4.87
N ILE A 170 -3.61 -10.47 5.83
CA ILE A 170 -3.84 -10.71 7.26
C ILE A 170 -5.28 -10.26 7.56
N ASN A 171 -6.19 -11.22 7.76
CA ASN A 171 -7.60 -10.96 8.09
C ASN A 171 -8.06 -11.64 9.38
N GLU A 172 -7.17 -12.39 10.04
CA GLU A 172 -7.49 -13.11 11.25
C GLU A 172 -6.34 -12.98 12.26
N ARG A 173 -6.63 -13.28 13.52
CA ARG A 173 -5.65 -13.23 14.61
C ARG A 173 -4.39 -14.06 14.32
N ASN A 174 -4.54 -15.20 13.66
CA ASN A 174 -3.55 -16.28 13.57
C ASN A 174 -2.89 -16.45 12.20
N ASN A 175 -3.01 -15.48 11.28
CA ASN A 175 -2.33 -15.51 9.97
C ASN A 175 -1.35 -14.34 9.75
N THR A 176 -0.84 -13.77 10.84
CA THR A 176 0.17 -12.70 10.83
C THR A 176 1.51 -13.13 10.22
N ILE A 177 1.73 -14.44 10.05
CA ILE A 177 2.85 -15.02 9.29
C ILE A 177 2.94 -14.51 7.84
N ALA A 178 1.88 -13.92 7.29
CA ALA A 178 1.90 -13.30 5.97
C ALA A 178 2.66 -11.96 5.91
N ALA A 179 2.88 -11.29 7.03
CA ALA A 179 3.45 -9.92 7.05
C ALA A 179 4.80 -9.79 6.33
N PRO A 180 5.78 -10.71 6.50
CA PRO A 180 7.06 -10.63 5.79
C PRO A 180 6.90 -10.69 4.27
N TYR A 181 5.96 -11.49 3.77
CA TYR A 181 5.68 -11.63 2.34
C TYR A 181 5.04 -10.36 1.77
N ILE A 182 4.05 -9.79 2.48
CA ILE A 182 3.43 -8.52 2.09
C ILE A 182 4.49 -7.43 2.01
N LYS A 183 5.38 -7.37 3.00
CA LYS A 183 6.47 -6.38 3.04
C LYS A 183 7.52 -6.59 1.94
N ALA A 184 7.81 -7.83 1.58
CA ALA A 184 8.66 -8.17 0.44
C ALA A 184 8.03 -7.75 -0.91
N VAL A 185 6.72 -7.95 -1.08
CA VAL A 185 6.00 -7.46 -2.27
C VAL A 185 6.08 -5.93 -2.37
N ALA A 186 5.89 -5.21 -1.27
CA ALA A 186 6.04 -3.75 -1.25
C ALA A 186 7.47 -3.32 -1.64
N ARG A 187 8.50 -3.96 -1.05
CA ARG A 187 9.91 -3.74 -1.39
C ARG A 187 10.14 -3.91 -2.90
N ASP A 188 9.66 -5.00 -3.46
CA ASP A 188 9.96 -5.36 -4.84
C ASP A 188 9.21 -4.47 -5.85
N MET A 189 7.96 -4.12 -5.58
CA MET A 189 7.23 -3.11 -6.37
C MET A 189 7.93 -1.75 -6.36
N LYS A 190 8.39 -1.29 -5.19
CA LYS A 190 9.12 -0.03 -5.04
C LYS A 190 10.47 -0.07 -5.77
N ASN A 191 11.21 -1.16 -5.65
CA ASN A 191 12.46 -1.36 -6.38
C ASN A 191 12.24 -1.37 -7.89
N TYR A 192 11.18 -2.00 -8.37
CA TYR A 192 10.82 -2.01 -9.77
C TYR A 192 10.53 -0.59 -10.30
N ILE A 193 9.67 0.17 -9.59
CA ILE A 193 9.37 1.58 -9.92
C ILE A 193 10.65 2.40 -10.02
N ALA A 194 11.55 2.25 -9.04
CA ALA A 194 12.82 2.99 -9.01
C ALA A 194 13.77 2.59 -10.13
N ASN A 195 13.98 1.29 -10.38
CA ASN A 195 14.88 0.78 -11.42
C ASN A 195 14.43 1.16 -12.83
N ARG A 196 13.12 1.21 -13.06
CA ARG A 196 12.53 1.65 -14.34
C ARG A 196 12.54 3.16 -14.51
N GLY A 197 12.92 3.93 -13.49
CA GLY A 197 12.96 5.39 -13.53
C GLY A 197 11.57 6.04 -13.63
N TYR A 198 10.55 5.35 -13.13
CA TYR A 198 9.19 5.86 -13.10
C TYR A 198 9.02 6.95 -12.04
N ARG A 199 7.90 7.66 -12.11
CA ARG A 199 7.53 8.59 -11.03
C ARG A 199 7.35 7.81 -9.71
N PRO A 200 7.57 8.44 -8.54
CA PRO A 200 7.43 7.76 -7.25
C PRO A 200 5.95 7.54 -6.93
N ILE A 201 5.39 6.44 -7.42
CA ILE A 201 4.02 5.99 -7.10
C ILE A 201 4.05 5.41 -5.68
N PRO A 202 3.24 5.93 -4.73
CA PRO A 202 3.18 5.36 -3.38
C PRO A 202 2.69 3.90 -3.42
N VAL A 203 3.42 3.01 -2.75
CA VAL A 203 3.04 1.59 -2.58
C VAL A 203 2.82 1.30 -1.10
N GLY A 204 1.68 0.69 -0.76
CA GLY A 204 1.31 0.41 0.63
C GLY A 204 0.23 -0.66 0.72
N TYR A 205 -0.16 -0.99 1.95
CA TYR A 205 -1.00 -2.14 2.26
C TYR A 205 -2.40 -1.71 2.72
N ALA A 206 -3.43 -2.46 2.33
CA ALA A 206 -4.80 -2.33 2.87
C ALA A 206 -5.05 -3.47 3.86
N ALA A 207 -5.16 -3.14 5.14
CA ALA A 207 -5.29 -4.08 6.24
C ALA A 207 -6.73 -4.22 6.71
N ALA A 208 -7.09 -5.43 7.14
CA ALA A 208 -8.31 -5.66 7.92
C ALA A 208 -8.12 -5.11 9.34
N ASP A 209 -9.17 -4.53 9.92
CA ASP A 209 -9.18 -4.03 11.30
C ASP A 209 -9.35 -5.16 12.33
N VAL A 210 -8.37 -6.07 12.40
CA VAL A 210 -8.36 -7.17 13.38
C VAL A 210 -7.84 -6.66 14.72
N ALA A 211 -8.72 -6.60 15.72
CA ALA A 211 -8.45 -5.94 17.00
C ALA A 211 -7.18 -6.42 17.72
N GLU A 212 -6.87 -7.71 17.62
CA GLU A 212 -5.72 -8.34 18.26
C GLU A 212 -4.38 -7.93 17.64
N ASN A 213 -4.34 -7.69 16.33
CA ASN A 213 -3.08 -7.56 15.61
C ASN A 213 -2.96 -6.28 14.76
N ILE A 214 -3.96 -5.41 14.70
CA ILE A 214 -3.90 -4.19 13.87
C ILE A 214 -2.77 -3.24 14.29
N VAL A 215 -2.46 -3.20 15.59
CA VAL A 215 -1.38 -2.36 16.14
C VAL A 215 -0.01 -2.89 15.71
N PRO A 216 0.36 -4.16 15.96
CA PRO A 216 1.62 -4.68 15.48
C PRO A 216 1.69 -4.75 13.95
N GLN A 217 0.57 -4.93 13.23
CA GLN A 217 0.54 -4.77 11.77
C GLN A 217 1.04 -3.38 11.36
N LEU A 218 0.39 -2.33 11.87
CA LEU A 218 0.75 -0.95 11.58
C LEU A 218 2.22 -0.68 11.91
N GLU A 219 2.68 -1.02 13.12
CA GLU A 219 4.09 -0.86 13.51
C GLU A 219 5.05 -1.61 12.57
N TYR A 220 4.72 -2.84 12.19
CA TYR A 220 5.59 -3.67 11.33
C TYR A 220 5.74 -3.10 9.91
N PHE A 221 4.66 -2.59 9.32
CA PHE A 221 4.71 -2.05 7.95
C PHE A 221 5.44 -0.70 7.83
N ASP A 222 5.68 0.00 8.95
CA ASP A 222 6.52 1.22 9.03
C ASP A 222 7.85 1.01 9.78
N CYS A 223 8.19 -0.21 10.19
CA CYS A 223 9.48 -0.45 10.83
C CYS A 223 10.59 -0.84 9.83
N GLY A 224 11.85 -0.68 10.23
CA GLY A 224 13.01 -1.10 9.43
C GLY A 224 13.45 -0.06 8.36
N PRO A 225 14.29 -0.47 7.40
CA PRO A 225 14.82 0.44 6.38
C PRO A 225 13.75 0.99 5.43
N ASP A 226 13.92 2.24 4.96
CA ASP A 226 12.97 2.95 4.08
C ASP A 226 12.52 2.17 2.84
N GLY A 227 13.42 1.39 2.24
CA GLY A 227 13.14 0.59 1.04
C GLY A 227 12.12 -0.53 1.25
N VAL A 228 11.88 -0.95 2.50
CA VAL A 228 10.92 -2.03 2.83
C VAL A 228 9.69 -1.54 3.58
N ARG A 229 9.62 -0.25 3.94
CA ARG A 229 8.44 0.34 4.59
C ARG A 229 7.38 0.66 3.55
N GLY A 230 6.11 0.55 3.94
CA GLY A 230 5.00 1.04 3.10
C GLY A 230 5.02 2.56 3.01
N ASP A 231 4.72 3.10 1.84
CA ASP A 231 4.57 4.55 1.63
C ASP A 231 3.25 5.09 2.19
N PHE A 232 2.33 4.19 2.55
CA PHE A 232 1.09 4.45 3.29
C PHE A 232 0.62 3.16 3.98
N PHE A 233 -0.34 3.31 4.88
CA PHE A 233 -1.10 2.19 5.46
C PHE A 233 -2.60 2.49 5.39
N ALA A 234 -3.39 1.58 4.85
CA ALA A 234 -4.81 1.77 4.70
C ALA A 234 -5.59 0.75 5.54
N LEU A 235 -6.75 1.15 6.03
CA LEU A 235 -7.57 0.35 6.93
C LEU A 235 -8.95 0.13 6.31
N ASN A 236 -9.37 -1.13 6.26
CA ASN A 236 -10.78 -1.49 6.07
C ASN A 236 -11.44 -1.48 7.45
N ASP A 237 -12.13 -0.39 7.78
CA ASP A 237 -12.60 -0.09 9.14
C ASP A 237 -14.11 0.15 9.17
N TYR A 238 -14.83 -0.78 9.78
CA TYR A 238 -16.28 -0.75 9.94
C TYR A 238 -16.70 -0.53 11.40
N SER A 239 -15.81 -0.04 12.26
CA SER A 239 -16.09 0.16 13.69
C SER A 239 -17.11 1.26 13.98
N TRP A 240 -17.40 2.12 13.00
CA TRP A 240 -18.48 3.11 13.09
C TRP A 240 -19.77 2.57 12.46
N CYS A 241 -20.74 2.19 13.29
CA CYS A 241 -22.10 1.84 12.86
C CYS A 241 -23.10 2.83 13.45
N ASP A 242 -23.87 3.52 12.60
CA ASP A 242 -24.77 4.59 13.05
C ASP A 242 -25.94 4.10 13.94
N PRO A 243 -26.46 4.95 14.85
CA PRO A 243 -25.88 6.21 15.29
C PRO A 243 -24.63 5.95 16.15
N SER A 244 -23.52 6.62 15.82
CA SER A 244 -22.27 6.54 16.60
C SER A 244 -21.67 7.93 16.81
N SER A 245 -20.48 7.96 17.41
CA SER A 245 -19.67 9.16 17.58
C SER A 245 -18.19 8.77 17.64
N PHE A 246 -17.31 9.75 17.56
CA PHE A 246 -15.84 9.56 17.59
C PHE A 246 -15.34 8.68 18.74
N THR A 247 -16.00 8.73 19.90
CA THR A 247 -15.65 7.89 21.06
C THR A 247 -16.40 6.56 21.10
N VAL A 248 -17.62 6.49 20.57
CA VAL A 248 -18.43 5.26 20.56
C VAL A 248 -17.87 4.27 19.53
N SER A 249 -17.41 4.75 18.38
CA SER A 249 -16.71 3.92 17.37
C SER A 249 -15.31 3.48 17.82
N GLY A 250 -14.76 4.12 18.87
CA GLY A 250 -13.37 3.91 19.29
C GLY A 250 -12.32 4.59 18.39
N TRP A 251 -12.73 5.41 17.42
CA TRP A 251 -11.81 6.16 16.55
C TRP A 251 -10.91 7.11 17.35
N ASP A 252 -11.37 7.63 18.49
CA ASP A 252 -10.53 8.43 19.39
C ASP A 252 -9.34 7.65 19.94
N GLN A 253 -9.49 6.35 20.18
CA GLN A 253 -8.40 5.48 20.60
C GLN A 253 -7.48 5.14 19.43
N LYS A 254 -8.04 4.93 18.23
CA LYS A 254 -7.24 4.68 17.02
C LYS A 254 -6.35 5.89 16.69
N VAL A 255 -6.90 7.10 16.70
CA VAL A 255 -6.11 8.34 16.53
C VAL A 255 -4.98 8.45 17.54
N LYS A 256 -5.27 8.22 18.84
CA LYS A 256 -4.25 8.26 19.89
C LYS A 256 -3.13 7.24 19.65
N ARG A 257 -3.49 6.05 19.17
CA ARG A 257 -2.55 4.97 18.94
C ARG A 257 -1.68 5.21 17.71
N TYR A 258 -2.25 5.79 16.66
CA TYR A 258 -1.59 5.92 15.36
C TYR A 258 -0.94 7.30 15.13
N SER A 259 -0.98 8.20 16.13
CA SER A 259 -0.49 9.58 16.00
C SER A 259 0.99 9.69 15.63
N ASN A 260 1.78 8.66 15.93
CA ASN A 260 3.22 8.62 15.68
C ASN A 260 3.59 7.80 14.44
N TYR A 261 2.61 7.31 13.68
CA TYR A 261 2.87 6.53 12.48
C TYR A 261 3.54 7.39 11.40
N GLY A 262 4.59 6.86 10.78
CA GLY A 262 5.51 7.66 9.98
C GLY A 262 5.05 7.99 8.56
N ALA A 263 3.98 7.35 8.09
CA ALA A 263 3.46 7.46 6.73
C ALA A 263 1.96 7.84 6.73
N PRO A 264 1.38 8.25 5.59
CA PRO A 264 -0.06 8.47 5.47
C PRO A 264 -0.88 7.26 5.91
N ILE A 265 -1.92 7.52 6.70
CA ILE A 265 -3.00 6.57 6.97
C ILE A 265 -4.28 7.03 6.29
N PHE A 266 -5.09 6.14 5.75
CA PHE A 266 -6.46 6.44 5.31
C PHE A 266 -7.39 5.24 5.49
N MET A 267 -8.70 5.48 5.48
CA MET A 267 -9.69 4.38 5.46
C MET A 267 -9.83 3.89 4.02
N ALA A 268 -9.27 2.73 3.69
CA ALA A 268 -9.43 2.11 2.39
C ALA A 268 -10.89 1.71 2.13
N GLU A 269 -11.60 1.32 3.20
CA GLU A 269 -13.04 1.03 3.20
C GLU A 269 -13.64 1.48 4.54
N PHE A 270 -14.84 2.05 4.51
CA PHE A 270 -15.70 2.29 5.67
C PHE A 270 -17.17 2.31 5.28
N GLY A 271 -18.07 2.31 6.27
CA GLY A 271 -19.52 2.43 6.08
C GLY A 271 -20.26 1.19 6.54
N CYS A 272 -20.30 0.95 7.86
CA CYS A 272 -20.93 -0.22 8.47
C CYS A 272 -22.44 -0.30 8.18
N ILE A 273 -22.93 -1.47 7.80
CA ILE A 273 -24.36 -1.71 7.48
C ILE A 273 -25.14 -2.43 8.60
N THR A 274 -24.58 -2.56 9.81
CA THR A 274 -25.30 -3.15 10.96
C THR A 274 -26.62 -2.42 11.23
N ASN A 275 -26.62 -1.10 10.99
CA ASN A 275 -27.79 -0.23 11.04
C ASN A 275 -27.87 0.57 9.72
N THR A 276 -28.93 1.37 9.55
CA THR A 276 -28.99 2.33 8.43
C THR A 276 -27.82 3.31 8.51
N ARG A 277 -27.04 3.40 7.43
CA ARG A 277 -25.93 4.35 7.29
C ARG A 277 -26.48 5.77 7.17
N GLU A 278 -26.24 6.59 8.17
CA GLU A 278 -26.51 8.03 8.15
C GLU A 278 -25.24 8.84 7.80
N TRP A 279 -24.10 8.15 7.65
CA TRP A 279 -22.80 8.71 7.25
C TRP A 279 -22.26 9.76 8.22
N GLY A 280 -22.57 9.60 9.52
CA GLY A 280 -22.08 10.48 10.58
C GLY A 280 -20.54 10.47 10.72
N GLU A 281 -19.91 9.38 10.29
CA GLU A 281 -18.46 9.21 10.27
C GLU A 281 -17.76 10.17 9.30
N ILE A 282 -18.43 10.67 8.27
CA ILE A 282 -17.84 11.64 7.32
C ILE A 282 -17.43 12.90 8.07
N ALA A 283 -18.32 13.44 8.90
CA ALA A 283 -18.02 14.63 9.70
C ALA A 283 -16.84 14.41 10.65
N ALA A 284 -16.70 13.21 11.21
CA ALA A 284 -15.57 12.85 12.07
C ALA A 284 -14.26 12.70 11.28
N LEU A 285 -14.28 11.96 10.16
CA LEU A 285 -13.11 11.62 9.34
C LEU A 285 -12.40 12.86 8.79
N TYR A 286 -13.15 13.90 8.43
CA TYR A 286 -12.61 15.17 7.96
C TYR A 286 -12.57 16.26 9.05
N SER A 287 -12.65 15.88 10.32
CA SER A 287 -12.45 16.82 11.44
C SER A 287 -10.98 16.95 11.84
N SER A 288 -10.63 18.06 12.50
CA SER A 288 -9.28 18.25 13.05
C SER A 288 -8.85 17.21 14.10
N ASN A 289 -9.80 16.43 14.63
CA ASN A 289 -9.50 15.32 15.55
C ASN A 289 -8.97 14.08 14.81
N MET A 290 -9.28 13.92 13.52
CA MET A 290 -8.86 12.79 12.69
C MET A 290 -7.73 13.16 11.74
N THR A 291 -7.76 14.35 11.13
CA THR A 291 -6.93 14.69 9.95
C THR A 291 -5.43 14.86 10.21
N SER A 292 -5.02 14.94 11.48
CA SER A 292 -3.60 14.92 11.86
C SER A 292 -2.97 13.54 11.68
N VAL A 293 -3.80 12.50 11.62
CA VAL A 293 -3.42 11.08 11.48
C VAL A 293 -3.92 10.50 10.16
N TYR A 294 -5.21 10.71 9.86
CA TYR A 294 -5.87 10.15 8.70
C TYR A 294 -5.93 11.15 7.54
N SER A 295 -5.78 10.64 6.32
CA SER A 295 -5.83 11.38 5.06
C SER A 295 -7.16 11.19 4.33
N GLY A 296 -8.26 10.96 5.08
CA GLY A 296 -9.59 10.70 4.52
C GLY A 296 -9.86 9.21 4.28
N GLY A 297 -10.69 8.88 3.29
CA GLY A 297 -11.02 7.50 2.98
C GLY A 297 -12.06 7.30 1.87
N LEU A 298 -12.43 6.04 1.64
CA LEU A 298 -13.39 5.63 0.63
C LEU A 298 -14.58 4.86 1.24
N ALA A 299 -15.80 5.29 0.91
CA ALA A 299 -17.02 4.59 1.29
C ALA A 299 -17.14 3.26 0.53
N TYR A 300 -17.53 2.19 1.22
CA TYR A 300 -17.76 0.87 0.63
C TYR A 300 -19.28 0.60 0.49
N GLU A 301 -19.85 0.42 -0.70
CA GLU A 301 -19.26 0.46 -2.05
C GLU A 301 -20.24 1.05 -3.08
N TYR A 302 -19.78 1.26 -4.31
CA TYR A 302 -20.57 1.95 -5.34
C TYR A 302 -21.78 1.12 -5.83
N SER A 303 -21.56 -0.08 -6.36
CA SER A 303 -22.62 -0.89 -6.96
C SER A 303 -23.37 -1.74 -5.93
N VAL A 304 -24.68 -1.90 -6.12
CA VAL A 304 -25.48 -2.82 -5.32
C VAL A 304 -25.19 -4.26 -5.70
N GLU A 305 -24.49 -4.94 -4.80
CA GLU A 305 -24.19 -6.37 -4.85
C GLU A 305 -24.95 -7.14 -3.76
N ALA A 306 -24.80 -8.47 -3.74
CA ALA A 306 -25.48 -9.34 -2.77
C ALA A 306 -25.11 -9.09 -1.30
N ASN A 307 -24.05 -8.32 -1.04
CA ASN A 307 -23.55 -8.00 0.30
C ASN A 307 -24.30 -6.85 1.00
N GLY A 308 -25.13 -6.09 0.27
CA GLY A 308 -25.95 -5.01 0.83
C GLY A 308 -25.25 -3.66 1.04
N TYR A 309 -24.02 -3.46 0.54
CA TYR A 309 -23.26 -2.22 0.74
C TYR A 309 -23.46 -1.14 -0.34
N GLY A 310 -24.07 -1.48 -1.48
CA GLY A 310 -24.10 -0.62 -2.64
C GLY A 310 -24.89 0.68 -2.50
N LEU A 311 -24.41 1.71 -3.21
CA LEU A 311 -25.03 3.04 -3.29
C LEU A 311 -25.86 3.22 -4.57
N VAL A 312 -25.59 2.44 -5.60
CA VAL A 312 -26.14 2.62 -6.94
C VAL A 312 -26.61 1.29 -7.52
N ASP A 313 -27.91 1.23 -7.82
CA ASP A 313 -28.54 0.08 -8.45
C ASP A 313 -28.27 0.08 -9.96
N ASN A 314 -27.70 -1.02 -10.46
CA ASN A 314 -27.45 -1.22 -11.90
C ASN A 314 -28.43 -2.25 -12.45
N VAL A 315 -29.55 -1.79 -13.00
CA VAL A 315 -30.61 -2.67 -13.53
C VAL A 315 -30.81 -2.40 -15.02
N ASN A 316 -30.62 -3.43 -15.86
CA ASN A 316 -30.78 -3.35 -17.32
C ASN A 316 -29.97 -2.20 -17.97
N GLY A 317 -28.75 -1.95 -17.47
CA GLY A 317 -27.87 -0.88 -17.94
C GLY A 317 -28.21 0.52 -17.41
N VAL A 318 -29.29 0.66 -16.63
CA VAL A 318 -29.66 1.90 -15.95
C VAL A 318 -29.06 1.92 -14.56
N SER A 319 -28.24 2.94 -14.28
CA SER A 319 -27.59 3.19 -13.00
C SER A 319 -28.40 4.23 -12.22
N THR A 320 -28.96 3.82 -11.09
CA THR A 320 -29.87 4.65 -10.27
C THR A 320 -29.32 4.75 -8.85
N PRO A 321 -28.91 5.96 -8.40
CA PRO A 321 -28.57 6.19 -7.00
C PRO A 321 -29.73 5.85 -6.06
N ASN A 322 -29.43 5.14 -4.98
CA ASN A 322 -30.41 4.76 -3.96
C ASN A 322 -30.47 5.78 -2.80
N ALA A 323 -31.32 5.53 -1.80
CA ALA A 323 -31.47 6.44 -0.66
C ALA A 323 -30.18 6.61 0.17
N ASP A 324 -29.29 5.63 0.14
CA ASP A 324 -28.01 5.67 0.85
C ASP A 324 -26.99 6.60 0.16
N PHE A 325 -26.96 6.57 -1.17
CA PHE A 325 -26.22 7.56 -1.97
C PHE A 325 -26.63 8.98 -1.62
N GLU A 326 -27.94 9.24 -1.51
CA GLU A 326 -28.44 10.59 -1.18
C GLU A 326 -28.02 11.04 0.23
N ARG A 327 -27.92 10.11 1.19
CA ARG A 327 -27.40 10.42 2.53
C ARG A 327 -25.89 10.67 2.51
N LEU A 328 -25.12 9.86 1.78
CA LEU A 328 -23.68 10.07 1.62
C LEU A 328 -23.39 11.40 0.93
N LEU A 329 -24.14 11.74 -0.13
CA LEU A 329 -24.08 13.02 -0.81
C LEU A 329 -24.26 14.17 0.18
N ALA A 330 -25.35 14.14 0.96
CA ALA A 330 -25.63 15.17 1.96
C ALA A 330 -24.52 15.28 3.03
N ALA A 331 -23.98 14.15 3.50
CA ALA A 331 -22.89 14.13 4.47
C ALA A 331 -21.60 14.74 3.89
N TYR A 332 -21.27 14.44 2.64
CA TYR A 332 -20.12 15.04 1.96
C TYR A 332 -20.31 16.53 1.71
N GLU A 333 -21.47 16.98 1.23
CA GLU A 333 -21.78 18.41 1.01
C GLU A 333 -21.70 19.22 2.32
N ALA A 334 -22.15 18.64 3.44
CA ALA A 334 -22.10 19.28 4.75
C ALA A 334 -20.70 19.35 5.36
N THR A 335 -19.73 18.57 4.85
CA THR A 335 -18.43 18.37 5.48
C THR A 335 -17.29 18.87 4.59
N PRO A 336 -16.78 20.10 4.77
CA PRO A 336 -15.59 20.56 4.08
C PRO A 336 -14.31 19.92 4.66
N ASN A 337 -13.23 19.91 3.88
CA ASN A 337 -11.91 19.55 4.40
C ASN A 337 -11.38 20.63 5.36
N PRO A 338 -10.55 20.27 6.36
CA PRO A 338 -9.87 21.25 7.19
C PRO A 338 -8.94 22.15 6.38
N SER A 339 -8.83 23.42 6.77
CA SER A 339 -7.89 24.35 6.16
C SER A 339 -6.43 23.99 6.43
N GLY A 340 -5.53 24.31 5.49
CA GLY A 340 -4.10 24.09 5.64
C GLY A 340 -3.72 22.60 5.61
N GLY A 341 -2.68 22.23 6.35
CA GLY A 341 -2.14 20.86 6.33
C GLY A 341 -2.93 19.82 7.15
N GLY A 342 -4.01 20.19 7.82
CA GLY A 342 -4.80 19.25 8.64
C GLY A 342 -4.15 18.80 9.95
N GLY A 343 -3.05 19.42 10.36
CA GLY A 343 -2.27 19.00 11.52
C GLY A 343 -1.32 17.84 11.24
N TYR A 344 -0.99 17.57 9.97
CA TYR A 344 -0.02 16.54 9.61
C TYR A 344 1.38 16.79 10.22
N THR A 345 2.14 15.71 10.36
CA THR A 345 3.52 15.72 10.83
C THR A 345 4.45 15.63 9.62
N GLU A 346 5.23 16.69 9.37
CA GLU A 346 6.17 16.74 8.23
C GLU A 346 7.42 15.88 8.47
N ASN A 347 7.96 15.88 9.68
CA ASN A 347 9.15 15.12 10.04
C ASN A 347 8.74 13.90 10.87
N THR A 348 8.79 12.72 10.27
CA THR A 348 8.41 11.46 10.90
C THR A 348 9.62 10.56 11.12
N SER A 349 9.45 9.54 11.97
CA SER A 349 10.42 8.47 12.19
C SER A 349 9.75 7.12 11.95
N ALA A 350 10.52 6.14 11.50
CA ALA A 350 10.07 4.76 11.42
C ALA A 350 9.60 4.25 12.79
N SER A 351 8.55 3.44 12.78
CA SER A 351 8.07 2.72 13.95
C SER A 351 9.12 1.70 14.44
N ALA A 352 9.07 1.38 15.73
CA ALA A 352 9.81 0.22 16.23
C ALA A 352 9.15 -1.06 15.69
N CYS A 353 9.94 -2.06 15.30
CA CYS A 353 9.35 -3.33 14.89
C CYS A 353 8.71 -4.03 16.10
N PRO A 354 7.48 -4.55 15.98
CA PRO A 354 6.83 -5.26 17.07
C PRO A 354 7.60 -6.53 17.44
N ALA A 355 7.63 -6.86 18.73
CA ALA A 355 8.12 -8.14 19.20
C ALA A 355 7.09 -9.24 18.91
N ALA A 356 7.57 -10.46 18.68
CA ALA A 356 6.69 -11.62 18.56
C ALA A 356 5.85 -11.83 19.83
N SER A 357 4.59 -12.23 19.64
CA SER A 357 3.63 -12.53 20.70
C SER A 357 2.58 -13.51 20.19
N ASP A 358 1.64 -13.92 21.05
CA ASP A 358 0.51 -14.78 20.65
C ASP A 358 -0.37 -14.14 19.57
N ASP A 359 -0.40 -12.81 19.48
CA ASP A 359 -1.15 -12.02 18.49
C ASP A 359 -0.28 -11.58 17.29
N TRP A 360 1.02 -11.86 17.33
CA TRP A 360 1.97 -11.43 16.31
C TRP A 360 3.09 -12.46 16.11
N GLN A 361 2.98 -13.28 15.06
CA GLN A 361 3.80 -14.48 14.87
C GLN A 361 5.07 -14.22 14.03
N VAL A 362 5.45 -12.96 13.83
CA VAL A 362 6.66 -12.61 13.08
C VAL A 362 7.86 -12.57 14.04
N GLU A 363 8.65 -13.64 14.03
CA GLU A 363 9.78 -13.83 14.95
C GLU A 363 11.06 -13.11 14.51
N THR A 364 11.22 -12.83 13.22
CA THR A 364 12.43 -12.19 12.66
C THR A 364 12.06 -11.04 11.74
N LEU A 365 12.99 -10.11 11.53
CA LEU A 365 12.84 -9.02 10.57
C LEU A 365 13.30 -9.41 9.16
N LEU A 366 13.66 -10.67 8.95
CA LEU A 366 14.05 -11.19 7.65
C LEU A 366 12.82 -11.23 6.75
N LEU A 367 13.00 -10.74 5.52
CA LEU A 367 12.00 -10.81 4.47
C LEU A 367 12.43 -11.88 3.47
N PRO A 368 11.49 -12.56 2.79
CA PRO A 368 11.85 -13.39 1.65
C PRO A 368 12.55 -12.53 0.60
N SER A 369 13.66 -13.02 0.05
CA SER A 369 14.32 -12.42 -1.10
C SER A 369 13.45 -12.59 -2.33
N MET A 370 13.62 -11.67 -3.27
CA MET A 370 12.91 -11.74 -4.53
C MET A 370 13.24 -13.07 -5.23
N PRO A 371 12.24 -13.81 -5.73
CA PRO A 371 12.47 -15.00 -6.53
C PRO A 371 13.41 -14.68 -7.69
N SER A 372 14.48 -15.47 -7.87
CA SER A 372 15.53 -15.19 -8.88
C SER A 372 15.01 -15.02 -10.31
N GLY A 373 13.91 -15.70 -10.68
CA GLY A 373 13.26 -15.51 -11.97
C GLY A 373 12.72 -14.09 -12.17
N ALA A 374 12.29 -13.43 -11.10
CA ALA A 374 11.75 -12.07 -11.14
C ALA A 374 12.82 -10.96 -11.22
N GLU A 375 14.07 -11.26 -10.85
CA GLU A 375 15.17 -10.28 -10.94
C GLU A 375 15.35 -9.76 -12.37
N THR A 376 15.13 -10.62 -13.36
CA THR A 376 15.26 -10.25 -14.78
C THR A 376 14.28 -9.15 -15.22
N PHE A 377 13.14 -9.00 -14.55
CA PHE A 377 12.16 -7.95 -14.86
C PHE A 377 12.66 -6.56 -14.45
N MET A 378 13.53 -6.47 -13.44
CA MET A 378 14.06 -5.19 -12.97
C MET A 378 14.80 -4.42 -14.07
N GLU A 379 15.47 -5.13 -14.97
CA GLU A 379 16.22 -4.54 -16.09
C GLU A 379 15.41 -4.51 -17.38
N ASN A 380 14.71 -5.62 -17.69
CA ASN A 380 14.05 -5.79 -19.00
C ASN A 380 12.61 -5.26 -19.02
N GLY A 381 12.04 -4.98 -17.86
CA GLY A 381 10.61 -4.79 -17.66
C GLY A 381 9.84 -6.10 -17.56
N ALA A 382 8.57 -6.01 -17.14
CA ALA A 382 7.71 -7.15 -16.87
C ALA A 382 7.29 -7.92 -18.14
N GLY A 383 7.37 -7.27 -19.30
CA GLY A 383 6.75 -7.77 -20.53
C GLY A 383 5.22 -7.65 -20.49
N PRO A 384 4.51 -8.33 -21.40
CA PRO A 384 3.04 -8.29 -21.44
C PRO A 384 2.43 -8.85 -20.14
N GLY A 385 1.42 -8.15 -19.62
CA GLY A 385 0.65 -8.63 -18.48
C GLY A 385 -0.19 -9.87 -18.83
N PRO A 386 -0.46 -10.76 -17.86
CA PRO A 386 -1.26 -11.97 -18.08
C PRO A 386 -2.74 -11.68 -18.36
N GLY A 387 -3.25 -10.51 -17.98
CA GLY A 387 -4.66 -10.13 -18.11
C GLY A 387 -5.62 -10.90 -17.20
N LEU A 388 -6.93 -10.80 -17.46
CA LEU A 388 -8.00 -11.42 -16.64
C LEU A 388 -8.69 -12.62 -17.31
N GLY A 389 -8.21 -13.06 -18.48
CA GLY A 389 -8.78 -14.18 -19.23
C GLY A 389 -8.51 -15.56 -18.62
N ASP A 390 -8.36 -16.57 -19.48
CA ASP A 390 -7.94 -17.92 -19.06
C ASP A 390 -6.46 -17.91 -18.67
N VAL A 391 -6.20 -17.63 -17.38
CA VAL A 391 -4.86 -17.53 -16.80
C VAL A 391 -4.63 -18.66 -15.81
N THR A 392 -3.38 -19.11 -15.68
CA THR A 392 -2.98 -20.03 -14.61
C THR A 392 -2.72 -19.23 -13.33
N PRO A 393 -3.49 -19.43 -12.24
CA PRO A 393 -3.28 -18.70 -11.01
C PRO A 393 -1.89 -18.92 -10.41
N SER A 394 -1.27 -17.86 -9.89
CA SER A 394 0.05 -17.94 -9.25
C SER A 394 -0.03 -18.35 -7.78
N GLN A 395 -1.20 -18.28 -7.15
CA GLN A 395 -1.44 -18.52 -5.73
C GLN A 395 -1.09 -19.94 -5.26
N TYR A 396 -1.01 -20.89 -6.17
CA TYR A 396 -0.75 -22.31 -5.87
C TYR A 396 0.65 -22.75 -6.33
N GLY A 397 1.50 -21.81 -6.72
CA GLY A 397 2.82 -22.09 -7.30
C GLY A 397 2.75 -22.67 -8.72
N GLY A 398 3.86 -23.26 -9.18
CA GLY A 398 3.94 -23.96 -10.47
C GLY A 398 4.86 -25.18 -10.40
N GLU A 399 4.87 -26.03 -11.43
CA GLU A 399 5.63 -27.30 -11.46
C GLU A 399 7.14 -27.14 -11.26
N THR A 400 7.68 -25.95 -11.52
CA THR A 400 9.11 -25.62 -11.40
C THR A 400 9.49 -24.97 -10.07
N TYR A 401 8.53 -24.76 -9.17
CA TYR A 401 8.73 -24.00 -7.96
C TYR A 401 9.27 -24.86 -6.81
N SER A 402 10.34 -24.40 -6.16
CA SER A 402 11.01 -25.11 -5.06
C SER A 402 11.25 -24.21 -3.85
N GLU A 403 11.09 -24.78 -2.65
CA GLU A 403 11.41 -24.14 -1.36
C GLU A 403 12.84 -23.59 -1.22
N SER A 404 13.73 -24.00 -2.12
CA SER A 404 15.11 -23.52 -2.18
C SER A 404 15.28 -22.21 -2.98
N GLN A 405 14.26 -21.67 -3.63
CA GLN A 405 14.37 -20.51 -4.52
C GLN A 405 14.15 -19.15 -3.83
N ILE A 406 13.65 -19.18 -2.59
CA ILE A 406 13.42 -18.00 -1.76
C ILE A 406 14.23 -18.14 -0.50
N GLU A 407 15.20 -17.27 -0.35
CA GLU A 407 16.01 -17.18 0.86
C GLU A 407 15.37 -16.16 1.81
N MET A 408 15.32 -16.46 3.09
CA MET A 408 14.87 -15.49 4.10
C MET A 408 16.03 -14.57 4.47
N ASP A 409 16.57 -13.84 3.50
CA ASP A 409 17.75 -12.98 3.66
C ASP A 409 17.57 -11.57 3.06
N GLY A 410 16.44 -11.33 2.38
CA GLY A 410 16.13 -10.12 1.60
C GLY A 410 15.99 -8.81 2.39
N ALA A 411 16.35 -8.83 3.68
CA ALA A 411 16.78 -7.68 4.47
C ALA A 411 17.44 -8.14 5.78
N LEU A 412 18.77 -8.21 5.83
CA LEU A 412 19.44 -7.68 7.01
C LEU A 412 19.42 -6.14 6.87
N PRO A 413 19.05 -5.36 7.91
CA PRO A 413 19.09 -3.91 7.85
C PRO A 413 20.54 -3.44 7.87
N THR A 414 21.23 -3.55 6.74
CA THR A 414 22.51 -2.87 6.50
C THR A 414 22.24 -1.73 5.53
N GLY A 415 22.10 -0.54 6.11
CA GLY A 415 21.90 0.68 5.34
C GLY A 415 23.08 0.95 4.42
N THR A 416 22.81 1.10 3.13
CA THR A 416 23.50 2.09 2.29
C THR A 416 22.59 2.46 1.13
N VAL A 417 21.68 3.41 1.35
CA VAL A 417 21.24 4.26 0.24
C VAL A 417 22.36 5.28 0.06
N SER A 418 23.07 5.19 -1.07
CA SER A 418 24.17 6.09 -1.41
C SER A 418 23.62 7.51 -1.58
N SER A 419 23.65 8.30 -0.51
CA SER A 419 23.59 9.75 -0.58
C SER A 419 25.01 10.26 -0.80
N GLY A 420 25.27 10.79 -2.00
CA GLY A 420 26.57 11.34 -2.36
C GLY A 420 27.02 12.44 -1.40
N ARG A 421 28.03 12.14 -0.58
CA ARG A 421 28.95 13.12 0.02
C ARG A 421 30.38 12.67 -0.24
N THR A 422 31.04 13.41 -1.10
CA THR A 422 32.48 13.35 -1.31
C THR A 422 33.20 13.88 -0.06
N GLY A 423 34.04 13.04 0.52
CA GLY A 423 34.92 13.38 1.63
C GLY A 423 36.02 12.34 1.73
N GLY A 424 37.09 12.54 0.97
CA GLY A 424 38.25 11.66 1.01
C GLY A 424 39.02 11.80 2.32
N SER A 425 39.42 10.68 2.90
CA SER A 425 40.75 10.55 3.50
C SER A 425 41.17 9.09 3.53
N THR A 426 42.39 8.87 3.07
CA THR A 426 43.15 7.62 3.00
C THR A 426 43.78 7.26 4.34
N SER A 427 44.26 6.01 4.41
CA SER A 427 45.13 5.35 5.42
C SER A 427 44.36 4.47 6.42
N GLY A 428 44.75 3.24 6.71
CA GLY A 428 45.90 2.44 6.29
C GLY A 428 45.70 1.01 6.82
N SER A 429 46.20 0.04 6.07
CA SER A 429 46.21 -1.37 6.44
C SER A 429 47.15 -1.64 7.62
N SER A 430 46.70 -2.43 8.59
CA SER A 430 47.59 -3.32 9.33
C SER A 430 46.85 -4.55 9.82
N SER A 431 47.43 -5.69 9.47
CA SER A 431 47.09 -7.03 9.91
C SER A 431 47.54 -7.25 11.36
N SER A 432 46.73 -7.95 12.15
CA SER A 432 47.27 -8.83 13.18
C SER A 432 46.29 -9.98 13.46
N SER A 433 46.82 -11.19 13.27
CA SER A 433 46.27 -12.46 13.70
C SER A 433 46.48 -12.65 15.21
N SER A 434 45.49 -13.18 15.91
CA SER A 434 45.79 -14.15 16.98
C SER A 434 44.58 -15.05 17.24
N SER A 435 44.91 -16.33 17.31
CA SER A 435 44.08 -17.49 17.57
C SER A 435 43.95 -17.77 19.07
N SER A 436 42.83 -18.35 19.48
CA SER A 436 42.62 -19.27 20.62
C SER A 436 41.13 -19.21 21.02
N ALA A 437 40.49 -20.23 21.58
CA ALA A 437 40.68 -21.66 21.60
C ALA A 437 39.31 -22.23 22.02
N ALA A 438 39.11 -23.51 21.72
CA ALA A 438 37.92 -24.28 22.00
C ALA A 438 37.48 -24.28 23.48
N GLY A 439 36.16 -24.40 23.69
CA GLY A 439 35.55 -24.71 24.96
C GLY A 439 34.26 -25.49 24.75
N SER A 440 34.40 -26.80 24.54
CA SER A 440 33.31 -27.76 24.49
C SER A 440 32.60 -27.85 25.85
N ALA A 441 31.26 -27.86 25.85
CA ALA A 441 30.49 -28.51 26.90
C ALA A 441 29.22 -29.12 26.29
N ALA A 442 29.27 -30.44 26.13
CA ALA A 442 28.11 -31.27 25.89
C ALA A 442 27.33 -31.46 27.18
N ALA A 443 26.00 -31.34 27.12
CA ALA A 443 25.09 -31.98 28.06
C ALA A 443 23.81 -32.34 27.30
N GLY A 444 23.71 -33.61 26.92
CA GLY A 444 22.43 -34.20 26.55
C GLY A 444 21.65 -34.55 27.81
N ARG A 445 20.32 -34.49 27.73
CA ARG A 445 19.42 -35.66 27.75
C ARG A 445 17.98 -35.28 28.11
N LEU A 446 17.08 -35.81 27.27
CA LEU A 446 15.80 -36.46 27.59
C LEU A 446 14.61 -35.59 28.02
N ALA A 447 13.62 -35.58 27.12
CA ALA A 447 12.19 -35.47 27.41
C ALA A 447 11.71 -36.53 28.42
N PRO A 448 10.52 -36.32 29.00
CA PRO A 448 9.42 -37.14 28.50
C PRO A 448 8.09 -36.39 28.32
N ASP A 449 7.31 -36.94 27.40
CA ASP A 449 5.89 -36.72 27.16
C ASP A 449 5.04 -36.74 28.43
N VAL A 450 4.12 -35.78 28.56
CA VAL A 450 2.91 -35.95 29.37
C VAL A 450 1.73 -35.38 28.60
N VAL A 451 0.92 -36.32 28.10
CA VAL A 451 -0.42 -36.14 27.56
C VAL A 451 -1.36 -35.70 28.68
N PHE A 452 -2.05 -34.57 28.52
CA PHE A 452 -3.27 -34.26 29.27
C PHE A 452 -4.41 -33.91 28.31
N LEU A 453 -5.46 -34.73 28.41
CA LEU A 453 -6.74 -34.62 27.74
C LEU A 453 -7.70 -33.74 28.56
N LEU A 454 -8.55 -33.01 27.82
CA LEU A 454 -9.90 -32.47 28.14
C LEU A 454 -10.00 -31.18 28.98
N PRO A 455 -11.13 -30.41 28.89
CA PRO A 455 -12.26 -30.45 27.95
C PRO A 455 -12.56 -29.10 27.23
N ILE A 456 -13.33 -29.24 26.16
CA ILE A 456 -13.98 -28.20 25.37
C ILE A 456 -15.00 -27.42 26.22
N THR A 457 -14.91 -26.09 26.25
CA THR A 457 -16.02 -25.20 26.64
C THR A 457 -16.30 -24.19 25.54
N ILE A 458 -17.52 -24.25 25.04
CA ILE A 458 -18.12 -23.43 24.00
C ILE A 458 -18.33 -22.00 24.52
N ALA A 459 -17.77 -21.01 23.82
CA ALA A 459 -18.20 -19.62 23.91
C ALA A 459 -18.55 -19.15 22.49
N LEU A 460 -19.85 -19.05 22.23
CA LEU A 460 -20.45 -18.77 20.93
C LEU A 460 -21.01 -17.34 20.98
N ILE A 461 -20.30 -16.34 20.44
CA ILE A 461 -20.85 -15.01 20.13
C ILE A 461 -20.21 -14.46 18.85
N GLY A 462 -20.94 -14.58 17.74
CA GLY A 462 -21.11 -13.52 16.73
C GLY A 462 -19.95 -13.14 15.80
N VAL A 463 -19.59 -14.01 14.85
CA VAL A 463 -19.02 -13.59 13.55
C VAL A 463 -19.81 -14.31 12.46
N LEU A 464 -20.66 -13.55 11.77
CA LEU A 464 -21.43 -14.01 10.61
C LEU A 464 -21.46 -12.87 9.58
N ALA A 465 -20.36 -12.74 8.83
CA ALA A 465 -20.29 -12.24 7.46
C ALA A 465 -18.81 -12.37 7.05
N GLY A 466 -18.51 -13.22 6.07
CA GLY A 466 -17.13 -13.54 5.67
C GLY A 466 -16.94 -14.97 5.17
N MET A 467 -18.00 -15.78 5.12
CA MET A 467 -18.02 -17.03 4.37
C MET A 467 -18.86 -16.83 3.11
N GLY A 468 -18.18 -16.43 2.04
CA GLY A 468 -18.71 -16.38 0.70
C GLY A 468 -17.60 -16.67 -0.29
N LEU A 469 -17.35 -17.97 -0.52
CA LEU A 469 -16.66 -18.56 -1.68
C LEU A 469 -15.14 -18.26 -1.71
N ILE A 470 -14.27 -19.15 -1.23
CA ILE A 470 -13.64 -20.18 -2.09
C ILE A 470 -14.22 -20.14 -3.51
N PHE A 471 -13.67 -19.27 -4.35
CA PHE A 471 -12.97 -19.61 -5.60
C PHE A 471 -12.07 -18.46 -6.03
#